data_AF-X1NX29-F1
#
_entry.id   AF-X1NX29-F1
#
_cell.length_a   1.000
_cell.length_b   1.000
_cell.length_c   1.000
_cell.angle_alpha   90.00
_cell.angle_beta   90.00
_cell.angle_gamma   90.00
#
_symmetry.space_group_name_H-M   'P 1'
#
loop_
_entity.id
_entity.type
_entity.pdbx_description
1 polymer ?
#
loop_
_entity_poly.entity_id
_entity_poly.type
_entity_poly.pdbx_seq_one_letter_code
_entity_poly.pdbx_strand_id
1 'polypeptide(L)'
;MHGEVCLIPWHYQIIEDNPKEVSIKFSVRTYRTPFYLEKTMTLRSSDPKLYISEKIKNEGYSKIYLNWTHHPTFGGAFLDDSTIIDVPENNVRFVLT
;
A
#
# COMPACT_ATOMS: atom_id res chain seq x y z
N MET A 1 7.65 15.07 -1.09
CA MET A 1 8.13 14.23 0.04
C MET A 1 6.94 13.44 0.57
N HIS A 2 7.01 12.09 0.61
CA HIS A 2 5.85 11.17 0.75
C HIS A 2 5.45 10.80 2.20
N GLY A 3 5.55 11.74 3.15
CA GLY A 3 5.25 11.48 4.56
C GLY A 3 6.31 10.64 5.28
N GLU A 4 6.07 10.32 6.56
CA GLU A 4 7.05 9.61 7.40
C GLU A 4 6.99 8.08 7.31
N VAL A 5 5.83 7.54 6.93
CA VAL A 5 5.52 6.09 7.00
C VAL A 5 6.44 5.24 6.12
N CYS A 6 6.93 5.79 5.00
CA CYS A 6 7.86 5.09 4.10
C CYS A 6 9.31 5.09 4.59
N LEU A 7 9.62 5.82 5.67
CA LEU A 7 10.98 6.01 6.18
C LEU A 7 11.21 5.37 7.56
N ILE A 8 10.21 4.67 8.09
CA ILE A 8 10.25 4.10 9.44
C ILE A 8 10.02 2.58 9.38
N PRO A 9 10.58 1.81 10.33
CA PRO A 9 10.38 0.37 10.36
C PRO A 9 8.94 0.00 10.70
N TRP A 10 8.45 -1.06 10.07
CA TRP A 10 7.16 -1.66 10.38
C TRP A 10 7.36 -2.95 11.16
N HIS A 11 6.46 -3.20 12.10
CA HIS A 11 6.31 -4.54 12.67
C HIS A 11 5.59 -5.43 11.65
N TYR A 12 5.88 -6.72 11.68
CA TYR A 12 5.19 -7.69 10.86
C TYR A 12 4.79 -8.93 11.67
N GLN A 13 3.76 -9.60 11.18
CA GLN A 13 3.28 -10.87 11.68
C GLN A 13 2.83 -11.72 10.49
N ILE A 14 3.34 -12.94 10.38
CA ILE A 14 2.82 -13.93 9.43
C ILE A 14 1.45 -14.39 9.95
N ILE A 15 0.42 -14.23 9.11
CA ILE A 15 -0.97 -14.61 9.42
C ILE A 15 -1.30 -15.97 8.81
N GLU A 16 -0.77 -16.23 7.62
CA GLU A 16 -0.92 -17.49 6.89
C GLU A 16 0.36 -17.79 6.11
N ASP A 17 0.76 -19.05 6.08
CA ASP A 17 1.95 -19.55 5.39
C ASP A 17 1.75 -21.00 4.98
N ASN A 18 1.09 -21.20 3.83
CA ASN A 18 0.90 -22.52 3.24
C ASN A 18 0.89 -22.45 1.70
N PRO A 19 0.93 -23.61 1.00
CA PRO A 19 1.00 -23.63 -0.47
C PRO A 19 -0.19 -23.00 -1.21
N LYS A 20 -1.31 -22.76 -0.54
CA LYS A 20 -2.51 -22.14 -1.12
C LYS A 20 -2.54 -20.62 -0.91
N GLU A 21 -2.03 -20.13 0.21
CA GLU A 21 -2.09 -18.71 0.58
C GLU A 21 -0.92 -18.35 1.49
N VAL A 22 -0.36 -17.15 1.27
CA VAL A 22 0.58 -16.51 2.19
C VAL A 22 0.07 -15.12 2.51
N SER A 23 0.05 -14.76 3.79
CA SER A 23 -0.49 -13.49 4.27
C SER A 23 0.37 -12.91 5.39
N ILE A 24 0.78 -11.64 5.23
CA ILE A 24 1.57 -10.92 6.23
C ILE A 24 0.82 -9.66 6.63
N LYS A 25 0.62 -9.49 7.94
CA LYS A 25 0.12 -8.25 8.53
C LYS A 25 1.31 -7.39 8.97
N PHE A 26 1.35 -6.17 8.46
CA PHE A 26 2.27 -5.12 8.87
C PHE A 26 1.55 -4.11 9.75
N SER A 27 2.23 -3.57 10.74
CA SER A 27 1.71 -2.45 11.54
C SER A 27 2.80 -1.47 11.94
N VAL A 28 2.40 -0.20 12.10
CA VAL A 28 3.32 0.86 12.51
C VAL A 28 2.57 1.95 13.28
N ARG A 29 3.23 2.52 14.28
CA ARG A 29 2.83 3.79 14.91
C ARG A 29 3.83 4.86 14.47
N THR A 30 3.31 5.94 13.92
CA THR A 30 4.13 7.07 13.45
C THR A 30 4.69 7.88 14.61
N TYR A 31 5.80 8.58 14.38
CA TYR A 31 6.49 9.33 15.44
C TYR A 31 6.03 10.79 15.50
N ARG A 32 5.80 11.43 14.35
CA ARG A 32 5.47 12.86 14.25
C ARG A 32 3.97 13.10 14.19
N THR A 33 3.27 12.25 13.47
CA THR A 33 1.80 12.22 13.44
C THR A 33 1.29 11.13 14.38
N PRO A 34 0.06 11.25 14.93
CA PRO A 34 -0.47 10.25 15.86
C PRO A 34 -1.29 9.19 15.13
N PHE A 35 -0.72 8.54 14.10
CA PHE A 35 -1.39 7.48 13.35
C PHE A 35 -0.90 6.09 13.74
N TYR A 36 -1.85 5.16 13.86
CA TYR A 36 -1.60 3.73 13.82
C TYR A 36 -2.09 3.19 12.48
N LEU A 37 -1.22 2.48 11.77
CA LEU A 37 -1.52 1.87 10.48
C LEU A 37 -1.41 0.35 10.59
N GLU A 38 -2.33 -0.33 9.93
CA GLU A 38 -2.26 -1.77 9.67
C GLU A 38 -2.42 -2.00 8.16
N LYS A 39 -1.62 -2.91 7.62
CA LYS A 39 -1.69 -3.36 6.23
C LYS A 39 -1.52 -4.87 6.19
N THR A 40 -2.50 -5.59 5.67
CA THR A 40 -2.36 -7.02 5.39
C THR A 40 -2.16 -7.20 3.89
N MET A 41 -1.10 -7.91 3.52
CA MET A 41 -0.77 -8.25 2.14
C MET A 41 -0.89 -9.76 1.94
N THR A 42 -1.66 -10.18 0.94
CA THR A 42 -1.97 -11.59 0.70
C THR A 42 -1.72 -11.97 -0.76
N LEU A 43 -1.07 -13.12 -0.96
CA LEU A 43 -0.91 -13.80 -2.24
C LEU A 43 -1.59 -15.17 -2.17
N ARG A 44 -2.22 -15.57 -3.27
CA ARG A 44 -2.94 -16.85 -3.39
C ARG A 44 -2.38 -17.65 -4.55
N SER A 45 -2.35 -18.96 -4.37
CA SER A 45 -1.92 -19.89 -5.41
C SER A 45 -2.85 -19.79 -6.63
N SER A 46 -2.26 -19.76 -7.83
CA SER A 46 -2.97 -19.65 -9.10
C SER A 46 -3.83 -18.38 -9.27
N ASP A 47 -3.57 -17.31 -8.50
CA ASP A 47 -4.23 -16.01 -8.64
C ASP A 47 -3.18 -14.90 -8.81
N PRO A 48 -3.07 -14.26 -9.99
CA PRO A 48 -2.03 -13.29 -10.29
C PRO A 48 -2.35 -11.90 -9.69
N LYS A 49 -2.76 -11.85 -8.42
CA LYS A 49 -3.16 -10.63 -7.72
C LYS A 49 -2.48 -10.54 -6.37
N LEU A 50 -2.08 -9.32 -6.03
CA LEU A 50 -1.73 -8.94 -4.67
C LEU A 50 -2.95 -8.31 -4.01
N TYR A 51 -3.47 -8.93 -2.97
CA TYR A 51 -4.54 -8.37 -2.15
C TYR A 51 -3.96 -7.53 -1.03
N ILE A 52 -4.45 -6.29 -0.89
CA ILE A 52 -4.02 -5.37 0.15
C ILE A 52 -5.26 -4.89 0.92
N SER A 53 -5.26 -5.09 2.25
CA SER A 53 -6.28 -4.58 3.15
C SER A 53 -5.65 -3.66 4.17
N GLU A 54 -6.19 -2.46 4.34
CA GLU A 54 -5.54 -1.39 5.10
C GLU A 54 -6.50 -0.71 6.07
N LYS A 55 -5.96 -0.33 7.22
CA LYS A 55 -6.65 0.49 8.21
C LYS A 55 -5.71 1.54 8.75
N ILE A 56 -6.19 2.77 8.84
CA ILE A 56 -5.46 3.88 9.45
C ILE A 56 -6.35 4.46 10.54
N LYS A 57 -5.77 4.60 11.74
CA LYS A 57 -6.43 5.15 12.92
C LYS A 57 -5.68 6.38 13.38
N ASN A 58 -6.37 7.51 13.47
CA ASN A 58 -5.89 8.66 14.22
C ASN A 58 -6.02 8.36 15.73
N GLU A 59 -4.91 8.22 16.41
CA GLU A 59 -4.83 8.02 17.87
C GLU A 59 -4.68 9.35 18.63
N GLY A 60 -4.63 10.48 17.92
CA GLY A 60 -4.56 11.81 18.51
C GLY A 60 -5.91 12.36 18.96
N TYR A 61 -5.88 13.41 19.79
CA TYR A 61 -7.06 14.07 20.34
C TYR A 61 -7.71 15.09 19.40
N SER A 62 -7.14 15.33 18.22
CA SER A 62 -7.62 16.32 17.27
C SER A 62 -7.81 15.70 15.89
N LYS A 63 -8.74 16.27 15.11
CA LYS A 63 -8.95 15.87 13.72
C LYS A 63 -7.72 16.26 12.88
N ILE A 64 -7.19 15.30 12.12
CA ILE A 64 -6.06 15.49 11.21
C ILE A 64 -6.50 15.05 9.81
N TYR A 65 -6.15 15.84 8.80
CA TYR A 65 -6.36 15.48 7.40
C TYR A 65 -5.28 14.50 6.94
N LEU A 66 -5.70 13.44 6.27
CA LEU A 66 -4.83 12.35 5.84
C LEU A 66 -4.99 12.12 4.34
N ASN A 67 -3.86 11.99 3.65
CA ASN A 67 -3.80 11.45 2.30
C ASN A 67 -3.03 10.13 2.35
N TRP A 68 -3.64 9.06 1.86
CA TRP A 68 -3.04 7.74 1.78
C TRP A 68 -3.04 7.27 0.34
N THR A 69 -1.88 6.84 -0.16
CA THR A 69 -1.71 6.34 -1.52
C THR A 69 -0.62 5.29 -1.56
N HIS A 70 -0.60 4.53 -2.64
CA HIS A 70 0.46 3.57 -2.94
C HIS A 70 1.39 4.16 -4.01
N HIS A 71 2.66 3.76 -3.96
CA HIS A 71 3.66 4.18 -4.95
C HIS A 71 4.24 2.95 -5.70
N PRO A 72 3.39 2.14 -6.37
CA PRO A 72 3.87 0.98 -7.12
C PRO A 72 4.77 1.43 -8.26
N THR A 73 5.80 0.64 -8.55
CA THR A 73 6.72 0.87 -9.67
C THR A 73 6.69 -0.37 -10.55
N PHE A 74 6.46 -0.17 -11.85
CA PHE A 74 6.48 -1.22 -12.86
C PHE A 74 7.76 -1.12 -13.69
N GLY A 75 8.32 -2.25 -14.12
CA GLY A 75 9.58 -2.28 -14.85
C GLY A 75 10.01 -3.68 -15.26
N GLY A 76 11.22 -3.77 -15.85
CA GLY A 76 11.79 -5.05 -16.30
C GLY A 76 10.95 -5.69 -17.41
N ALA A 77 10.79 -7.02 -17.36
CA ALA A 77 10.04 -7.79 -18.36
C ALA A 77 8.54 -7.43 -18.47
N PHE A 78 8.04 -6.56 -17.59
CA PHE A 78 6.67 -6.05 -17.66
C PHE A 78 6.51 -4.88 -18.64
N LEU A 79 7.59 -4.18 -19.00
CA LEU A 79 7.55 -2.99 -19.87
C LEU A 79 8.40 -3.19 -21.13
N ASP A 80 7.80 -2.91 -22.28
CA ASP A 80 8.45 -2.81 -23.59
C ASP A 80 7.75 -1.76 -24.48
N ASP A 81 8.21 -1.61 -25.72
CA ASP A 81 7.67 -0.63 -26.69
C ASP A 81 6.20 -0.90 -27.08
N SER A 82 5.66 -2.07 -26.74
CA SER A 82 4.27 -2.45 -26.99
C SER A 82 3.34 -2.24 -25.78
N THR A 83 3.90 -1.79 -24.65
CA THR A 83 3.13 -1.61 -23.41
C THR A 83 2.15 -0.45 -23.50
N ILE A 84 0.90 -0.69 -23.09
CA ILE A 84 -0.18 0.31 -23.08
C ILE A 84 -0.57 0.60 -21.63
N ILE A 85 -0.63 1.89 -21.29
CA ILE A 85 -1.26 2.35 -20.05
C ILE A 85 -2.73 2.62 -20.38
N ASP A 86 -3.59 1.67 -20.05
CA ASP A 86 -5.04 1.83 -20.16
C ASP A 86 -5.62 2.32 -18.82
N VAL A 87 -6.45 3.35 -18.88
CA VAL A 87 -7.06 4.00 -17.71
C VAL A 87 -8.55 4.24 -17.98
N PRO A 88 -9.45 4.03 -17.00
CA PRO A 88 -10.88 4.23 -17.21
C PRO A 88 -11.21 5.64 -17.70
N GLU A 89 -12.11 5.75 -18.68
CA GLU A 89 -12.54 7.04 -19.23
C GLU A 89 -13.08 7.99 -18.14
N ASN A 90 -12.66 9.26 -18.18
CA ASN A 90 -13.14 10.39 -17.36
C ASN A 90 -12.65 10.57 -15.90
N ASN A 91 -11.60 9.88 -15.44
CA ASN A 91 -11.12 10.06 -14.04
C ASN A 91 -9.62 10.31 -13.87
N VAL A 92 -8.93 10.83 -14.89
CA VAL A 92 -7.52 11.22 -14.73
C VAL A 92 -7.40 12.74 -14.61
N ARG A 93 -7.17 13.21 -13.38
CA ARG A 93 -6.68 14.57 -13.13
C ARG A 93 -5.17 14.51 -12.93
N PHE A 94 -4.43 15.10 -13.86
CA PHE A 94 -3.01 15.38 -13.66
C PHE A 94 -2.88 16.57 -12.70
N VAL A 95 -2.44 16.31 -11.47
CA VAL A 95 -2.00 17.36 -10.54
C VAL A 95 -0.48 17.47 -10.71
N LEU A 96 -0.05 18.34 -11.63
CA LEU A 96 1.35 18.74 -11.70
C LEU A 96 1.63 19.57 -10.44
N THR A 97 2.64 19.15 -9.66
CA THR A 97 3.15 19.91 -8.50
C THR A 97 4.31 20.78 -8.93
#